data_AF-A0A7R9LGR1-F1
#
_entry.id   AF-A0A7R9LGR1-F1
#
_cell.length_a   1.000
_cell.length_b   1.000
_cell.length_c   1.000
_cell.angle_alpha   90.00
_cell.angle_beta   90.00
_cell.angle_gamma   90.00
#
_symmetry.space_group_name_H-M   'P 1'
#
loop_
_entity.id
_entity.type
_entity.pdbx_description
1 polymer ?
#
loop_
_entity_poly.entity_id
_entity_poly.type
_entity_poly.pdbx_seq_one_letter_code
_entity_poly.pdbx_strand_id
1 'polypeptide(L)'
;MLYLLLKTSTTTASPLQSLSRNTKLLLNQTFNRWSHKESNPKNAPKAEPSVKLGSIAYKNLTIGVPKELWTNERRVALSPAAIALLTKKGITVKVETNAGTEAKFLNSDYESVGAKIVDRKSVFESDVVLKVRQPIAEELTSFRNNSTLISFLFPAQNKALIDQLSAKQMNVFAMDCVPRISRAQVFDALSSMANIAGYKAVVEAANHFGRFFTGQITA
;
A
#
# COMPACT_ATOMS: atom_id res chain seq x y z
N MET A 1 8.24 3.37 -14.03
CA MET A 1 7.78 2.44 -15.08
C MET A 1 7.25 1.18 -14.41
N LEU A 2 5.95 1.16 -14.12
CA LEU A 2 5.05 0.03 -14.34
C LEU A 2 3.61 0.58 -14.18
N TYR A 3 3.04 1.03 -15.29
CA TYR A 3 1.62 1.33 -15.42
C TYR A 3 0.90 0.00 -15.63
N LEU A 4 -0.07 -0.35 -14.80
CA LEU A 4 -0.97 -1.46 -15.06
C LEU A 4 -2.33 -0.88 -15.50
N LEU A 5 -2.53 -0.81 -16.81
CA LEU A 5 -3.71 -0.26 -17.45
C LEU A 5 -4.59 -1.45 -17.89
N LEU A 6 -5.54 -1.84 -17.04
CA LEU A 6 -6.54 -2.85 -17.39
C LEU A 6 -7.71 -2.18 -18.11
N LYS A 7 -7.66 -2.14 -19.44
CA LYS A 7 -8.86 -1.99 -20.28
C LYS A 7 -9.47 -3.38 -20.47
N THR A 8 -10.62 -3.62 -19.86
CA THR A 8 -11.47 -4.77 -20.22
C THR A 8 -12.41 -4.34 -21.34
N SER A 9 -12.10 -4.71 -22.58
CA SER A 9 -13.09 -4.74 -23.66
C SER A 9 -13.90 -6.03 -23.54
N THR A 10 -15.18 -5.88 -23.24
CA THR A 10 -16.23 -6.90 -23.39
C THR A 10 -16.33 -7.34 -24.85
N THR A 11 -16.24 -8.64 -25.14
CA THR A 11 -17.06 -9.31 -26.16
C THR A 11 -17.05 -10.82 -25.88
N THR A 12 -18.27 -11.34 -25.78
CA THR A 12 -18.72 -12.71 -25.53
C THR A 12 -18.48 -13.65 -26.71
N ALA A 13 -18.08 -14.91 -26.44
CA ALA A 13 -18.74 -16.15 -26.90
C ALA A 13 -17.79 -17.37 -26.82
N SER A 14 -18.27 -18.47 -26.25
CA SER A 14 -17.73 -19.85 -26.31
C SER A 14 -18.63 -20.70 -27.25
N PRO A 15 -18.41 -22.01 -27.51
CA PRO A 15 -17.24 -22.88 -27.35
C PRO A 15 -16.88 -23.72 -28.62
N LEU A 16 -15.75 -24.41 -28.50
CA LEU A 16 -15.16 -25.50 -29.31
C LEU A 16 -16.12 -26.37 -30.16
N GLN A 17 -15.82 -26.52 -31.46
CA GLN A 17 -15.75 -27.81 -32.16
C GLN A 17 -15.10 -27.71 -33.56
N SER A 18 -14.30 -28.73 -33.88
CA SER A 18 -13.63 -29.03 -35.16
C SER A 18 -12.31 -28.30 -35.47
N LEU A 19 -11.19 -28.90 -35.05
CA LEU A 19 -9.88 -28.63 -35.66
C LEU A 19 -9.20 -29.97 -36.00
N SER A 20 -8.82 -30.09 -37.27
CA SER A 20 -8.31 -31.29 -37.94
C SER A 20 -6.87 -31.63 -37.55
N ARG A 21 -6.41 -32.83 -37.91
CA ARG A 21 -5.05 -33.39 -37.65
C ARG A 21 -3.86 -32.49 -38.03
N ASN A 22 -4.06 -31.36 -38.73
CA ASN A 22 -3.00 -30.42 -39.09
C ASN A 22 -2.66 -29.37 -38.01
N THR A 23 -3.42 -29.25 -36.91
CA THR A 23 -3.09 -28.29 -35.83
C THR A 23 -2.03 -28.80 -34.84
N LYS A 24 -1.73 -30.11 -34.82
CA LYS A 24 -0.65 -30.65 -33.97
C LYS A 24 0.76 -30.45 -34.54
N LEU A 25 0.91 -30.10 -35.82
CA LEU A 25 2.24 -29.87 -36.43
C LEU A 25 2.77 -28.45 -36.20
N LEU A 26 1.89 -27.46 -35.93
CA LEU A 26 2.29 -26.05 -35.74
C LEU A 26 2.66 -25.70 -34.29
N LEU A 27 2.24 -26.50 -33.30
CA LEU A 27 2.68 -26.31 -31.90
C LEU A 27 4.10 -26.82 -31.63
N ASN A 28 4.60 -27.79 -32.41
CA ASN A 28 5.97 -28.30 -32.24
C ASN A 28 7.03 -27.54 -33.08
N GLN A 29 6.62 -26.75 -34.07
CA GLN A 29 7.54 -25.88 -34.82
C GLN A 29 7.75 -24.49 -34.18
N THR A 30 6.87 -24.09 -33.26
CA THR A 30 6.99 -22.82 -32.53
C THR A 30 7.83 -22.93 -31.26
N PHE A 31 8.05 -24.14 -30.72
CA PHE A 31 8.85 -24.35 -29.50
C PHE A 31 10.37 -24.46 -29.74
N ASN A 32 10.80 -24.86 -30.94
CA ASN A 32 12.23 -24.96 -31.30
C ASN A 32 12.83 -23.70 -31.94
N ARG A 33 12.09 -22.59 -31.97
CA ARG A 33 12.58 -21.29 -32.48
C ARG A 33 13.01 -20.32 -31.36
N TRP A 34 13.19 -20.84 -30.16
CA TRP A 34 13.78 -20.15 -29.00
C TRP A 34 15.21 -20.66 -28.74
N SER A 35 15.97 -20.83 -29.82
CA SER A 35 17.42 -21.06 -29.76
C SER A 35 18.11 -19.93 -30.52
N HIS A 36 18.93 -19.17 -29.78
CA HIS A 36 19.89 -18.16 -30.21
C HIS A 36 19.52 -17.33 -31.44
N LYS A 37 18.82 -16.21 -31.21
CA LYS A 37 18.95 -15.03 -32.07
C LYS A 37 19.51 -13.89 -31.24
N GLU A 38 20.80 -13.62 -31.41
CA GLU A 38 21.42 -12.38 -30.97
C GLU A 38 20.59 -11.20 -31.49
N SER A 39 19.96 -10.47 -30.58
CA SER A 39 19.23 -9.26 -30.92
C SER A 39 20.24 -8.17 -31.27
N ASN A 40 20.35 -7.85 -32.56
CA ASN A 40 21.07 -6.68 -33.05
C ASN A 40 20.57 -5.40 -32.33
N PRO A 41 21.43 -4.63 -31.63
CA PRO A 41 21.02 -3.50 -30.80
C PRO A 41 20.40 -2.32 -31.57
N LYS A 42 20.37 -2.38 -32.90
CA LYS A 42 19.80 -1.32 -33.76
C LYS A 42 18.28 -1.42 -33.97
N ASN A 43 17.61 -2.48 -33.50
CA ASN A 43 16.17 -2.70 -33.76
C ASN A 43 15.35 -2.92 -32.47
N ALA A 44 15.75 -2.28 -31.37
CA ALA A 44 14.90 -2.19 -30.19
C ALA A 44 13.63 -1.37 -30.52
N PRO A 45 12.42 -1.83 -30.11
CA PRO A 45 11.23 -1.01 -30.24
C PRO A 45 11.46 0.32 -29.50
N LYS A 46 11.32 1.41 -30.25
CA LYS A 46 11.46 2.78 -29.74
C LYS A 46 10.55 2.93 -28.53
N ALA A 47 11.12 3.30 -27.38
CA ALA A 47 10.37 3.55 -26.16
C ALA A 47 9.18 4.46 -26.47
N GLU A 48 7.97 4.06 -26.08
CA GLU A 48 6.79 4.89 -26.20
C GLU A 48 7.07 6.25 -25.55
N PRO A 49 6.69 7.36 -26.20
CA PRO A 49 6.97 8.69 -25.69
C PRO A 49 6.37 8.82 -24.28
N SER A 50 7.23 9.13 -23.31
CA SER A 50 6.86 9.34 -21.93
C SER A 50 5.75 10.39 -21.86
N VAL A 51 4.54 9.98 -21.48
CA VAL A 51 3.46 10.91 -21.14
C VAL A 51 4.03 11.90 -20.12
N LYS A 52 4.10 13.18 -20.47
CA LYS A 52 4.47 14.24 -19.53
C LYS A 52 3.36 14.33 -18.49
N LEU A 53 3.49 13.55 -17.43
CA LEU A 53 2.62 13.66 -16.27
C LEU A 53 2.85 15.04 -15.65
N GLY A 54 1.79 15.83 -15.54
CA GLY A 54 1.83 17.06 -14.76
C GLY A 54 2.21 16.71 -13.33
N SER A 55 3.30 17.28 -12.83
CA SER A 55 3.71 17.09 -11.43
C SER A 55 3.04 18.14 -10.56
N ILE A 56 2.54 17.73 -9.40
CA ILE A 56 2.00 18.63 -8.39
C ILE A 56 3.15 19.04 -7.47
N ALA A 57 3.31 20.34 -7.23
CA ALA A 57 4.30 20.82 -6.28
C ALA A 57 3.95 20.38 -4.85
N TYR A 58 4.94 20.03 -4.03
CA TYR A 58 4.71 19.58 -2.64
C TYR A 58 3.87 20.54 -1.80
N LYS A 59 4.01 21.85 -2.01
CA LYS A 59 3.23 22.89 -1.32
C LYS A 59 1.72 22.80 -1.55
N ASN A 60 1.32 22.23 -2.69
CA ASN A 60 -0.07 22.07 -3.09
C ASN A 60 -0.59 20.65 -2.78
N LEU A 61 0.23 19.79 -2.18
CA LEU A 61 -0.14 18.42 -1.82
C LEU A 61 -0.54 18.36 -0.35
N THR A 62 -1.66 17.70 -0.09
CA THR A 62 -2.16 17.43 1.27
C THR A 62 -2.11 15.94 1.59
N ILE A 63 -1.60 15.62 2.77
CA ILE A 63 -1.60 14.26 3.33
C ILE A 63 -2.56 14.21 4.52
N GLY A 64 -3.50 13.27 4.52
CA GLY A 64 -4.44 13.01 5.59
C GLY A 64 -4.08 11.76 6.39
N VAL A 65 -4.12 11.86 7.72
CA VAL A 65 -3.92 10.75 8.67
C VAL A 65 -5.19 10.61 9.52
N PRO A 66 -6.14 9.75 9.12
CA PRO A 66 -7.37 9.54 9.88
C PRO A 66 -7.13 8.65 11.10
N LYS A 67 -8.03 8.74 12.06
CA LYS A 67 -8.09 7.82 13.20
C LYS A 67 -8.58 6.46 12.70
N GLU A 68 -7.93 5.39 13.17
CA GLU A 68 -8.36 4.03 12.88
C GLU A 68 -9.64 3.68 13.66
N LEU A 69 -10.58 3.02 12.98
CA LEU A 69 -11.87 2.60 13.54
C LEU A 69 -11.94 1.10 13.85
N TRP A 70 -10.94 0.34 13.42
CA TRP A 70 -10.89 -1.09 13.69
C TRP A 70 -10.79 -1.36 15.19
N THR A 71 -11.55 -2.34 15.67
CA THR A 71 -11.52 -2.75 17.07
C THR A 71 -10.10 -3.16 17.48
N ASN A 72 -9.65 -2.65 18.62
CA ASN A 72 -8.31 -2.86 19.18
C ASN A 72 -7.14 -2.37 18.29
N GLU A 73 -7.38 -1.61 17.24
CA GLU A 73 -6.30 -0.95 16.50
C GLU A 73 -5.82 0.27 17.29
N ARG A 74 -4.56 0.22 17.72
CA ARG A 74 -3.94 1.27 18.55
C ARG A 74 -2.85 2.02 17.81
N ARG A 75 -2.50 1.60 16.59
CA ARG A 75 -1.47 2.25 15.77
C ARG A 75 -2.06 3.43 15.01
N VAL A 76 -1.17 4.29 14.54
CA VAL A 76 -1.47 5.45 13.68
C VAL A 76 -0.50 5.44 12.49
N ALA A 77 -0.95 5.89 11.32
CA ALA A 77 -0.18 5.76 10.08
C ALA A 77 1.09 6.63 10.06
N LEU A 78 1.10 7.77 10.76
CA LEU A 78 2.27 8.64 10.91
C LEU A 78 2.51 9.03 12.37
N SER A 79 3.77 8.96 12.79
CA SER A 79 4.24 9.54 14.05
C SER A 79 4.60 11.03 13.87
N PRO A 80 4.65 11.82 14.96
CA PRO A 80 5.11 13.22 14.89
C PRO A 80 6.48 13.37 14.22
N ALA A 81 7.41 12.44 14.48
CA ALA A 81 8.73 12.44 13.85
C ALA A 81 8.66 12.29 12.31
N ALA A 82 7.79 11.41 11.81
CA ALA A 82 7.59 11.25 10.37
C ALA A 82 6.93 12.49 9.74
N ILE A 83 5.98 13.11 10.45
CA ILE A 83 5.34 14.35 9.99
C ILE A 83 6.34 15.50 9.88
N ALA A 84 7.24 15.66 10.86
CA ALA A 84 8.27 16.70 10.80
C ALA A 84 9.11 16.63 9.49
N LEU A 85 9.41 15.43 9.01
CA LEU A 85 10.13 15.22 7.75
C LEU A 85 9.29 15.63 6.52
N LEU A 86 7.98 15.38 6.54
CA LEU A 86 7.06 15.74 5.46
C LEU A 86 6.80 17.25 5.42
N THR A 87 6.55 17.86 6.58
CA THR A 87 6.36 19.30 6.72
C THR A 87 7.62 20.06 6.26
N LYS A 88 8.82 19.56 6.57
CA LYS A 88 10.09 20.13 6.10
C LYS A 88 10.21 20.15 4.56
N LYS A 89 9.58 19.20 3.87
CA LYS A 89 9.50 19.18 2.39
C LYS A 89 8.43 20.13 1.83
N GLY A 90 7.69 20.81 2.69
CA GLY A 90 6.61 21.74 2.33
C GLY A 90 5.26 21.07 2.10
N ILE A 91 5.09 19.81 2.49
CA ILE A 91 3.81 19.10 2.36
C ILE A 91 2.91 19.48 3.54
N THR A 92 1.63 19.77 3.28
CA THR A 92 0.66 20.00 4.35
C THR A 92 0.14 18.67 4.88
N VAL A 93 0.31 18.41 6.18
CA VAL A 93 -0.21 17.20 6.82
C VAL A 93 -1.39 17.54 7.72
N LYS A 94 -2.52 16.87 7.49
CA LYS A 94 -3.74 16.94 8.27
C LYS A 94 -3.89 15.65 9.09
N VAL A 95 -4.12 15.77 10.38
CA VAL A 95 -4.30 14.64 11.29
C VAL A 95 -5.68 14.73 11.92
N GLU A 96 -6.42 13.62 11.95
CA GLU A 96 -7.70 13.59 12.64
C GLU A 96 -7.49 13.77 14.14
N THR A 97 -8.38 14.54 14.77
CA THR A 97 -8.39 14.73 16.22
C THR A 97 -8.33 13.38 16.95
N ASN A 98 -7.36 13.22 17.85
CA ASN A 98 -7.14 12.01 18.65
C ASN A 98 -6.81 10.75 17.82
N ALA A 99 -6.26 10.89 16.61
CA ALA A 99 -5.81 9.75 15.80
C ALA A 99 -4.65 8.97 16.46
N GLY A 100 -3.74 9.67 17.15
CA GLY A 100 -2.55 9.09 17.76
C GLY A 100 -2.68 8.71 19.24
N THR A 101 -3.83 8.97 19.89
CA THR A 101 -3.97 8.84 21.35
C THR A 101 -3.65 7.43 21.87
N GLU A 102 -4.14 6.40 21.17
CA GLU A 102 -3.86 5.00 21.53
C GLU A 102 -2.40 4.61 21.28
N ALA A 103 -1.73 5.28 20.34
CA ALA A 103 -0.30 5.16 20.07
C ALA A 103 0.56 6.03 21.01
N LYS A 104 -0.05 6.70 22.00
CA LYS A 104 0.60 7.62 22.95
C LYS A 104 1.17 8.88 22.32
N PHE A 105 0.56 9.36 21.24
CA PHE A 105 0.82 10.69 20.67
C PHE A 105 -0.39 11.60 20.90
N LEU A 106 -0.16 12.74 21.53
CA LEU A 106 -1.17 13.76 21.76
C LEU A 106 -1.32 14.64 20.52
N ASN A 107 -2.47 15.33 20.40
CA ASN A 107 -2.69 16.29 19.32
C ASN A 107 -1.63 17.41 19.31
N SER A 108 -1.21 17.85 20.50
CA SER A 108 -0.14 18.85 20.67
C SER A 108 1.20 18.40 20.08
N ASP A 109 1.51 17.10 20.12
CA ASP A 109 2.76 16.57 19.57
C ASP A 109 2.78 16.73 18.04
N TYR A 110 1.63 16.52 17.40
CA TYR A 110 1.48 16.73 15.96
C TYR A 110 1.49 18.21 15.57
N GLU A 111 0.83 19.07 16.34
CA GLU A 111 0.84 20.52 16.11
C GLU A 111 2.24 21.11 16.23
N SER A 112 3.04 20.64 17.20
CA SER A 112 4.41 21.09 17.42
C SER A 112 5.34 20.86 16.22
N VAL A 113 5.01 19.88 15.36
CA VAL A 113 5.76 19.54 14.13
C VAL A 113 5.09 20.08 12.85
N GLY A 114 4.11 20.98 13.00
CA GLY A 114 3.44 21.69 11.91
C GLY A 114 2.31 20.91 11.24
N ALA A 115 1.80 19.85 11.87
CA ALA A 115 0.57 19.21 11.42
C ALA A 115 -0.65 20.08 11.75
N LYS A 116 -1.73 19.94 10.97
CA LYS A 116 -3.03 20.54 11.28
C LYS A 116 -3.96 19.49 11.85
N ILE A 117 -4.44 19.70 13.08
CA ILE A 117 -5.49 18.87 13.67
C ILE A 117 -6.82 19.31 13.08
N VAL A 118 -7.57 18.36 12.52
CA VAL A 118 -8.83 18.63 11.84
C VAL A 118 -9.88 17.56 12.17
N ASP A 119 -11.11 17.81 11.76
CA ASP A 119 -12.18 16.81 11.82
C ASP A 119 -11.97 15.72 10.75
N ARG A 120 -12.65 14.59 10.97
CA ARG A 120 -12.54 13.40 10.13
C ARG A 120 -12.83 13.67 8.65
N LYS A 121 -13.87 14.45 8.34
CA LYS A 121 -14.25 14.72 6.94
C LYS A 121 -13.14 15.48 6.22
N SER A 122 -12.60 16.52 6.86
CA SER A 122 -11.48 17.31 6.36
C SER A 122 -10.20 16.49 6.12
N VAL A 123 -10.00 15.38 6.85
CA VAL A 123 -8.88 14.45 6.61
C VAL A 123 -9.06 13.66 5.32
N PHE A 124 -10.24 13.09 5.09
CA PHE A 124 -10.53 12.26 3.89
C PHE A 124 -10.62 13.08 2.59
N GLU A 125 -10.76 14.40 2.69
CA GLU A 125 -10.66 15.33 1.55
C GLU A 125 -9.22 15.56 1.05
N SER A 126 -8.21 15.00 1.72
CA SER A 126 -6.79 15.13 1.34
C SER A 126 -6.46 14.44 0.03
N ASP A 127 -5.40 14.90 -0.65
CA ASP A 127 -4.94 14.30 -1.92
C ASP A 127 -4.38 12.89 -1.72
N VAL A 128 -3.68 12.68 -0.60
CA VAL A 128 -3.17 11.38 -0.16
C VAL A 128 -3.70 11.07 1.22
N VAL A 129 -4.28 9.89 1.42
CA VAL A 129 -4.71 9.40 2.73
C VAL A 129 -3.83 8.22 3.13
N LEU A 130 -3.25 8.29 4.32
CA LEU A 130 -2.40 7.24 4.88
C LEU A 130 -3.15 6.56 6.02
N LYS A 131 -3.43 5.28 5.85
CA LYS A 131 -4.05 4.43 6.88
C LYS A 131 -3.16 3.26 7.21
N VAL A 132 -3.35 2.69 8.39
CA VAL A 132 -2.72 1.44 8.78
C VAL A 132 -3.49 0.30 8.13
N ARG A 133 -4.77 0.16 8.46
CA ARG A 133 -5.63 -0.93 7.97
C ARG A 133 -6.42 -0.52 6.74
N GLN A 134 -7.04 -1.51 6.11
CA GLN A 134 -7.94 -1.29 5.00
C GLN A 134 -9.12 -0.42 5.46
N PRO A 135 -9.64 0.47 4.59
CA PRO A 135 -10.81 1.25 4.94
C PRO A 135 -12.03 0.37 5.14
N ILE A 136 -12.88 0.74 6.10
CA ILE A 136 -14.18 0.10 6.31
C ILE A 136 -15.23 0.70 5.35
N ALA A 137 -16.36 0.01 5.18
CA ALA A 137 -17.38 0.40 4.20
C ALA A 137 -17.87 1.85 4.39
N GLU A 138 -18.00 2.30 5.63
CA GLU A 138 -18.41 3.65 6.02
C GLU A 138 -17.41 4.73 5.56
N GLU A 139 -16.11 4.42 5.55
CA GLU A 139 -15.05 5.34 5.14
C GLU A 139 -15.00 5.53 3.62
N LEU A 140 -15.43 4.53 2.85
CA LEU A 140 -15.30 4.54 1.38
C LEU A 140 -15.97 5.73 0.73
N THR A 141 -17.13 6.14 1.25
CA THR A 141 -17.87 7.30 0.73
C THR A 141 -17.15 8.63 0.98
N SER A 142 -16.35 8.71 2.05
CA SER A 142 -15.68 9.93 2.52
C SER A 142 -14.46 10.30 1.70
N PHE A 143 -13.81 9.34 1.03
CA PHE A 143 -12.67 9.64 0.18
C PHE A 143 -13.05 10.55 -1.00
N ARG A 144 -12.21 11.55 -1.24
CA ARG A 144 -12.22 12.36 -2.45
C ARG A 144 -11.96 11.48 -3.68
N ASN A 145 -12.68 11.73 -4.78
CA ASN A 145 -12.43 11.06 -6.06
C ASN A 145 -11.01 11.38 -6.58
N ASN A 146 -10.37 10.43 -7.24
CA ASN A 146 -8.99 10.55 -7.73
C ASN A 146 -7.92 10.79 -6.64
N SER A 147 -8.25 10.60 -5.36
CA SER A 147 -7.26 10.63 -4.28
C SER A 147 -6.38 9.38 -4.28
N THR A 148 -5.28 9.45 -3.53
CA THR A 148 -4.36 8.33 -3.33
C THR A 148 -4.52 7.73 -1.94
N LEU A 149 -4.68 6.42 -1.84
CA LEU A 149 -4.70 5.69 -0.57
C LEU A 149 -3.44 4.83 -0.43
N ILE A 150 -2.78 4.91 0.72
CA ILE A 150 -1.69 4.01 1.09
C ILE A 150 -2.08 3.33 2.41
N SER A 151 -2.23 2.00 2.38
CA SER A 151 -2.63 1.19 3.54
C SER A 151 -2.39 -0.29 3.30
N PHE A 152 -2.56 -1.13 4.33
CA PHE A 152 -2.76 -2.56 4.11
C PHE A 152 -4.13 -2.83 3.49
N LEU A 153 -4.19 -3.62 2.42
CA LEU A 153 -5.44 -3.85 1.68
C LEU A 153 -5.74 -5.31 1.43
N PHE A 154 -4.70 -6.15 1.36
CA PHE A 154 -4.85 -7.57 1.07
C PHE A 154 -5.72 -7.81 -0.19
N PRO A 155 -5.30 -7.31 -1.38
CA PRO A 155 -6.15 -7.28 -2.58
C PRO A 155 -6.66 -8.66 -3.03
N ALA A 156 -5.88 -9.71 -2.79
CA ALA A 156 -6.27 -11.08 -3.12
C ALA A 156 -7.47 -11.57 -2.29
N GLN A 157 -7.61 -11.09 -1.06
CA GLN A 157 -8.69 -11.47 -0.14
C GLN A 157 -9.89 -10.52 -0.23
N ASN A 158 -9.66 -9.25 -0.57
CA ASN A 158 -10.66 -8.19 -0.48
C ASN A 158 -11.09 -7.63 -1.86
N LYS A 159 -11.43 -8.50 -2.82
CA LYS A 159 -11.78 -8.06 -4.18
C LYS A 159 -12.89 -7.00 -4.21
N ALA A 160 -13.94 -7.17 -3.42
CA ALA A 160 -15.07 -6.22 -3.36
C ALA A 160 -14.63 -4.81 -2.95
N LEU A 161 -13.71 -4.70 -1.99
CA LEU A 161 -13.12 -3.43 -1.56
C LEU A 161 -12.35 -2.77 -2.71
N ILE A 162 -11.54 -3.56 -3.43
CA ILE A 162 -10.75 -3.06 -4.57
C ILE A 162 -11.66 -2.58 -5.69
N ASP A 163 -12.73 -3.31 -5.98
CA ASP A 163 -13.73 -2.90 -6.99
C ASP A 163 -14.39 -1.56 -6.62
N GLN A 164 -14.71 -1.35 -5.33
CA GLN A 164 -15.27 -0.09 -4.83
C GLN A 164 -14.29 1.08 -4.90
N LEU A 165 -13.03 0.87 -4.53
CA LEU A 165 -11.97 1.88 -4.66
C LEU A 165 -11.70 2.22 -6.13
N SER A 166 -11.77 1.22 -7.01
CA SER A 166 -11.64 1.39 -8.46
C SER A 166 -12.78 2.21 -9.05
N ALA A 167 -14.03 1.97 -8.61
CA ALA A 167 -15.19 2.76 -9.03
C ALA A 167 -15.06 4.26 -8.70
N LYS A 168 -14.31 4.60 -7.64
CA LYS A 168 -13.97 5.99 -7.25
C LYS A 168 -12.75 6.56 -7.97
N GLN A 169 -12.16 5.81 -8.89
CA GLN A 169 -10.97 6.18 -9.66
C GLN A 169 -9.77 6.54 -8.75
N MET A 170 -9.68 5.90 -7.57
CA MET A 170 -8.60 6.16 -6.63
C MET A 170 -7.30 5.48 -7.08
N ASN A 171 -6.18 6.13 -6.77
CA ASN A 171 -4.86 5.49 -6.85
C ASN A 171 -4.60 4.79 -5.52
N VAL A 172 -4.19 3.52 -5.55
CA VAL A 172 -4.12 2.73 -4.32
C VAL A 172 -2.82 1.95 -4.26
N PHE A 173 -2.09 2.12 -3.15
CA PHE A 173 -0.86 1.41 -2.85
C PHE A 173 -1.09 0.46 -1.66
N ALA A 174 -1.10 -0.84 -1.95
CA ALA A 174 -1.22 -1.89 -0.95
C ALA A 174 0.15 -2.19 -0.33
N MET A 175 0.31 -1.86 0.96
CA MET A 175 1.58 -2.07 1.67
C MET A 175 1.95 -3.55 1.86
N ASP A 176 0.96 -4.45 1.81
CA ASP A 176 1.16 -5.90 1.80
C ASP A 176 1.73 -6.44 0.47
N CYS A 177 1.64 -5.66 -0.61
CA CYS A 177 2.09 -6.03 -1.95
C CYS A 177 3.47 -5.43 -2.31
N VAL A 178 4.18 -4.82 -1.33
CA VAL A 178 5.53 -4.32 -1.56
C VAL A 178 6.46 -5.49 -1.93
N PRO A 179 7.16 -5.44 -3.07
CA PRO A 179 8.01 -6.54 -3.52
C PRO A 179 9.19 -6.74 -2.57
N ARG A 180 9.49 -8.00 -2.24
CA ARG A 180 10.59 -8.36 -1.34
C ARG A 180 11.92 -8.40 -2.08
N ILE A 181 12.42 -7.22 -2.42
CA ILE A 181 13.71 -7.01 -3.08
C ILE A 181 14.53 -5.97 -2.30
N SER A 182 15.87 -6.01 -2.40
CA SER A 182 16.77 -5.20 -1.57
C SER A 182 16.47 -3.70 -1.61
N ARG A 183 16.09 -3.15 -2.78
CA ARG A 183 15.75 -1.71 -2.93
C ARG A 183 14.47 -1.32 -2.19
N ALA A 184 13.54 -2.25 -1.99
CA ALA A 184 12.23 -1.99 -1.39
C ALA A 184 12.15 -2.38 0.09
N GLN A 185 13.22 -2.95 0.65
CA GLN A 185 13.24 -3.46 2.03
C GLN A 185 12.88 -2.40 3.08
N VAL A 186 13.28 -1.15 2.88
CA VAL A 186 12.93 -0.03 3.78
C VAL A 186 11.43 0.32 3.77
N PHE A 187 10.67 -0.17 2.80
CA PHE A 187 9.22 0.02 2.67
C PHE A 187 8.44 -1.24 3.08
N ASP A 188 9.11 -2.33 3.48
CA ASP A 188 8.45 -3.57 3.87
C ASP A 188 7.82 -3.44 5.27
N ALA A 189 6.56 -3.04 5.27
CA ALA A 189 5.76 -2.90 6.48
C ALA A 189 5.46 -4.26 7.14
N LEU A 190 5.38 -5.37 6.37
CA LEU A 190 5.14 -6.70 6.92
C LEU A 190 6.32 -7.17 7.76
N SER A 191 7.54 -7.01 7.25
CA SER A 191 8.76 -7.35 8.01
C SER A 191 8.90 -6.51 9.28
N SER A 192 8.57 -5.22 9.20
CA SER A 192 8.58 -4.32 10.38
C SER A 192 7.57 -4.78 11.44
N MET A 193 6.35 -5.13 11.04
CA MET A 193 5.32 -5.61 11.98
C MET A 193 5.63 -7.01 12.53
N ALA A 194 6.19 -7.90 11.72
CA ALA A 194 6.60 -9.24 12.15
C ALA A 194 7.68 -9.17 13.25
N ASN A 195 8.63 -8.24 13.11
CA ASN A 195 9.66 -8.03 14.13
C ASN A 195 9.06 -7.59 15.48
N ILE A 196 8.15 -6.60 15.46
CA ILE A 196 7.45 -6.14 16.66
C ILE A 196 6.62 -7.27 17.29
N ALA A 197 5.91 -8.05 16.46
CA ALA A 197 5.11 -9.17 16.92
C ALA A 197 5.97 -10.26 17.58
N GLY A 198 7.12 -10.59 16.99
CA GLY A 198 8.07 -11.56 17.55
C GLY A 198 8.59 -11.14 18.92
N TYR A 199 9.00 -9.87 19.07
CA TYR A 199 9.41 -9.33 20.36
C TYR A 199 8.27 -9.39 21.39
N LYS A 200 7.08 -8.94 21.00
CA LYS A 200 5.93 -8.91 21.91
C LYS A 200 5.50 -10.32 22.33
N ALA A 201 5.60 -11.31 21.45
CA ALA A 201 5.29 -12.71 21.77
C ALA A 201 6.17 -13.26 22.90
N VAL A 202 7.47 -12.93 22.91
CA VAL A 202 8.38 -13.34 23.99
C VAL A 202 8.02 -12.67 25.32
N VAL A 203 7.68 -11.37 25.28
CA VAL A 203 7.24 -10.64 26.48
C VAL A 203 5.95 -11.21 27.06
N GLU A 204 4.97 -11.54 26.21
CA GLU A 204 3.73 -12.18 26.66
C GLU A 204 3.99 -13.60 27.20
N ALA A 205 4.86 -14.37 26.55
CA ALA A 205 5.27 -15.68 27.05
C ALA A 205 5.90 -15.58 28.45
N ALA A 206 6.75 -14.57 28.70
CA ALA A 206 7.32 -14.30 30.02
C ALA A 206 6.25 -14.08 31.09
N ASN A 207 5.23 -13.30 30.75
CA ASN A 207 4.16 -12.93 31.66
C ASN A 207 3.26 -14.11 32.02
N HIS A 208 3.06 -15.04 31.09
CA HIS A 208 2.26 -16.25 31.31
C HIS A 208 3.07 -17.43 31.88
N PHE A 209 4.39 -17.43 31.75
CA PHE A 209 5.25 -18.52 32.19
C PHE A 209 5.59 -18.41 33.67
N GLY A 210 5.25 -19.43 34.47
CA GLY A 210 5.37 -19.40 35.93
C GLY A 210 6.79 -19.60 36.50
N ARG A 211 7.85 -19.46 35.69
CA ARG A 211 9.24 -19.64 36.12
C ARG A 211 10.13 -18.57 35.49
N PHE A 212 11.28 -18.29 36.12
CA PHE A 212 12.29 -17.45 35.50
C PHE A 212 12.82 -18.09 34.21
N PHE A 213 13.00 -17.27 33.17
CA PHE A 213 13.69 -17.71 31.96
C PHE A 213 15.17 -17.98 32.22
N THR A 214 15.80 -17.17 33.07
CA THR A 214 17.20 -17.33 33.42
C THR A 214 17.33 -18.05 34.75
N GLY A 215 18.20 -19.06 34.81
CA GLY A 215 18.62 -19.65 36.07
C GLY A 215 19.46 -18.64 36.84
N GLN A 216 19.21 -18.53 38.14
CA GLN A 216 20.02 -17.71 39.05
C GLN A 216 20.54 -18.61 40.17
N ILE A 217 21.79 -18.40 40.58
CA ILE A 217 22.34 -18.98 41.81
C ILE A 217 22.22 -17.89 42.87
N THR A 218 21.34 -18.10 43.85
CA THR A 218 21.17 -17.22 45.00
C THR A 218 21.73 -17.90 46.25
N ALA A 219 22.29 -17.10 47.18
CA ALA A 219 23.00 -17.54 48.39
C ALA A 219 22.12 -18.31 49.38
#